data_AF-P80100-F1
#
_entry.id   AF-P80100-F1
#
_cell.length_a   1.000
_cell.length_b   1.000
_cell.length_c   1.000
_cell.angle_alpha   90.00
_cell.angle_beta   90.00
_cell.angle_gamma   90.00
#
_symmetry.space_group_name_H-M   'P 1'
#
loop_
_entity.id
_entity.type
_entity.pdbx_description
1 polymer ?
#
loop_
_entity_poly.entity_id
_entity_poly.type
_entity_poly.pdbx_seq_one_letter_code
_entity_poly.pdbx_strand_id
1 'polypeptide(L)' 'MWRLWKLYDPRRVLIGIFSWLAVLALVIHFILLSTDRFNWVGGAAN' A
#
# COMPACT_ATOMS: atom_id res chain seq x y z
N MET A 1 17.60 19.09 -11.06
CA MET A 1 16.78 17.95 -10.56
C MET A 1 17.43 17.26 -9.35
N TRP A 2 18.75 17.04 -9.31
CA TRP A 2 19.45 16.45 -8.13
C TRP A 2 19.33 17.24 -6.82
N ARG A 3 19.01 18.54 -6.87
CA ARG A 3 18.88 19.42 -5.68
C ARG A 3 17.72 19.03 -4.75
N LEU A 4 16.68 18.35 -5.23
CA LEU A 4 15.56 17.90 -4.38
C LEU A 4 16.03 16.95 -3.27
N TRP A 5 17.04 16.11 -3.57
CA TRP A 5 17.66 15.22 -2.58
C TRP A 5 18.53 15.95 -1.54
N LYS A 6 18.86 17.23 -1.74
CA LYS A 6 19.56 18.01 -0.71
C LYS A 6 18.60 18.53 0.37
N LEU A 7 17.31 18.67 0.05
CA LEU A 7 16.28 19.10 1.00
C LEU A 7 15.69 17.91 1.77
N TYR A 8 15.55 16.78 1.09
CA TYR A 8 14.96 15.58 1.65
C TYR A 8 15.95 14.44 1.63
N ASP A 9 16.19 13.83 2.80
CA ASP A 9 16.99 12.62 2.92
C ASP A 9 16.48 11.54 1.94
N PRO A 10 17.27 11.11 0.94
CA PRO A 10 16.79 10.21 -0.09
C PRO A 10 16.19 8.92 0.45
N ARG A 11 16.83 8.38 1.51
CA ARG A 11 16.37 7.18 2.21
C ARG A 11 15.00 7.37 2.87
N ARG A 12 14.75 8.52 3.50
CA ARG A 12 13.47 8.81 4.18
C ARG A 12 12.33 8.91 3.16
N VAL A 13 12.57 9.53 2.01
CA VAL A 13 11.58 9.64 0.94
C VAL A 13 11.24 8.26 0.37
N LEU A 14 12.25 7.42 0.10
CA LEU A 14 12.03 6.05 -0.37
C LEU A 14 11.23 5.21 0.64
N ILE A 15 11.57 5.29 1.93
CA ILE A 15 10.82 4.64 3.00
C ILE A 15 9.39 5.19 3.07
N GLY A 16 9.21 6.52 2.98
CA GLY A 16 7.90 7.16 3.01
C GLY A 16 6.99 6.70 1.87
N ILE A 17 7.52 6.65 0.64
CA ILE A 17 6.80 6.14 -0.54
C ILE A 17 6.45 4.67 -0.37
N PHE A 18 7.41 3.84 0.07
CA PHE A 18 7.17 2.42 0.31
C PHE A 18 6.08 2.20 1.36
N SER A 19 6.18 2.87 2.51
CA SER A 19 5.18 2.80 3.58
C SER A 19 3.81 3.26 3.10
N TRP A 20 3.74 4.36 2.36
CA TRP A 20 2.50 4.88 1.80
C TRP A 20 1.83 3.88 0.85
N LEU A 21 2.60 3.33 -0.10
CA LEU A 21 2.12 2.33 -1.05
C LEU A 21 1.75 1.01 -0.38
N ALA A 22 2.50 0.58 0.64
CA ALA A 22 2.19 -0.62 1.41
C ALA A 22 0.87 -0.47 2.18
N VAL A 23 0.66 0.67 2.85
CA VAL A 23 -0.61 0.97 3.54
C VAL A 23 -1.77 1.02 2.54
N LEU A 24 -1.60 1.72 1.42
CA LEU A 24 -2.62 1.79 0.36
C LEU A 24 -2.96 0.40 -0.17
N ALA A 25 -1.96 -0.44 -0.43
CA ALA A 25 -2.15 -1.82 -0.86
C ALA A 25 -2.94 -2.60 0.18
N LEU A 26 -2.54 -2.60 1.46
CA LEU A 26 -3.24 -3.32 2.52
C LEU A 26 -4.69 -2.87 2.68
N VAL A 27 -4.96 -1.56 2.66
CA VAL A 27 -6.32 -1.02 2.76
C VAL A 27 -7.19 -1.54 1.61
N ILE A 28 -6.70 -1.50 0.37
CA ILE A 28 -7.43 -2.02 -0.79
C ILE A 28 -7.64 -3.54 -0.68
N HIS A 29 -6.62 -4.28 -0.25
CA HIS A 29 -6.70 -5.73 -0.06
C HIS A 29 -7.74 -6.09 1.00
N PHE A 30 -7.75 -5.40 2.14
CA PHE A 30 -8.75 -5.62 3.19
C PHE A 30 -10.16 -5.25 2.75
N ILE A 31 -10.34 -4.18 1.97
CA ILE A 31 -11.64 -3.83 1.40
C ILE A 31 -12.14 -4.96 0.50
N LEU A 32 -11.30 -5.49 -0.38
CA LEU A 32 -11.66 -6.59 -1.27
C LEU A 32 -11.98 -7.88 -0.50
N LEU A 33 -11.19 -8.21 0.53
CA LEU A 33 -11.47 -9.35 1.41
C LEU A 33 -12.76 -9.21 2.22
N SER A 34 -13.19 -7.98 2.51
CA SER A 34 -14.46 -7.73 3.20
C SER A 34 -15.69 -7.95 2.31
N THR A 35 -15.53 -8.22 1.01
CA THR A 35 -16.65 -8.42 0.09
C THR A 35 -16.84 -9.89 -0.25
N ASP A 36 -18.07 -10.39 -0.27
CA ASP A 36 -18.36 -11.79 -0.63
C ASP A 36 -17.82 -12.17 -2.03
N ARG A 37 -17.93 -11.24 -2.99
CA ARG A 37 -17.51 -11.48 -4.38
C ARG A 37 -16.00 -11.50 -4.59
N PHE A 38 -15.25 -10.63 -3.90
CA PHE A 38 -13.80 -10.47 -4.13
C PHE A 38 -12.93 -11.06 -3.01
N ASN A 39 -13.53 -11.73 -2.03
CA ASN A 39 -12.77 -12.42 -0.98
C ASN A 39 -12.08 -13.65 -1.55
N TRP A 40 -10.80 -13.50 -1.90
CA TRP A 40 -9.97 -14.59 -2.42
C TRP A 40 -9.49 -15.57 -1.35
N VAL A 41 -9.71 -15.30 -0.06
CA VAL A 41 -9.38 -16.18 1.07
C VAL A 41 -10.51 -17.20 1.35
N GLY A 42 -11.57 -17.20 0.54
CA GLY A 42 -12.63 -18.23 0.58
C GLY A 42 -13.86 -17.82 1.38
N GLY A 43 -14.23 -16.54 1.37
CA GLY A 43 -15.32 -16.00 2.18
C GLY A 43 -16.68 -15.83 1.49
N ALA A 44 -17.09 -16.73 0.58
CA ALA A 44 -18.47 -16.77 0.05
C ALA A 44 -18.85 -18.10 -0.61
N ALA A 45 -18.47 -19.25 -0.04
CA ALA A 45 -18.73 -20.53 -0.70
C ALA A 45 -18.90 -21.76 0.22
N ASN A 46 -19.61 -21.66 1.37
CA ASN A 46 -20.39 -22.75 2.01
C ASN A 46 -20.89 -22.31 3.39
#